data_AF-A0A7V4UYA3-F1
#
_entry.id   AF-A0A7V4UYA3-F1
#
_cell.length_a   1.000
_cell.length_b   1.000
_cell.length_c   1.000
_cell.angle_alpha   90.00
_cell.angle_beta   90.00
_cell.angle_gamma   90.00
#
_symmetry.space_group_name_H-M   'P 1'
#
loop_
_entity.id
_entity.type
_entity.pdbx_description
1 polymer ?
#
loop_
_entity_poly.entity_id
_entity_poly.type
_entity_poly.pdbx_seq_one_letter_code
_entity_poly.pdbx_strand_id
1 'polypeptide(L)'
;MLKKASFPSLLACALLALPAAALAESHLSVVPAGQGVFILQASDLSNVASVDVALRYDSPPLANPRITSGSLTAGAMTMANTSSPGTVKVSVLGQAIKGTGSIATITFDTGASPSTLTAVSGNITDMSGRAVAFTLDPADRSQSLAALNPPGEEKSDAAIDNSQLADPPAEPAQPAQPPATETSLRPVVAGGSVTLPSDEMREKEEAGDRGEVPVREEVRATEEQQEPLEQPLVAEKRQAEPVTSEPSAADPAVSKAEEPPLKSLPSMLEQFRLLPAEVNVTAMTSILSTRGVGLFKQDPPIAIADGKSVVRVLIFGVASDKAPNFAFHAVRSVSLSVVPDGWLVEARPEKGAVAASISMLLNGNLQNFPLIVSPAAKVDLDGSGQVSRYDFRLFIRERGTERAPDLNRDGKRDYLDDYIFTANYLVAKEKVDAGTAAKEKERPKKR
;
A
#
# COMPACT_ATOMS: atom_id res chain seq x y z
N MET A 1 50.69 35.75 57.36
CA MET A 1 50.56 36.14 55.94
C MET A 1 50.31 34.89 55.09
N LEU A 2 49.06 34.49 54.90
CA LEU A 2 48.68 33.38 54.01
C LEU A 2 48.12 33.97 52.71
N LYS A 3 48.74 33.63 51.57
CA LYS A 3 48.35 34.08 50.24
C LYS A 3 47.03 33.40 49.85
N LYS A 4 46.00 34.21 49.55
CA LYS A 4 44.75 33.79 48.91
C LYS A 4 45.08 33.22 47.52
N ALA A 5 45.07 31.90 47.39
CA ALA A 5 45.17 31.23 46.11
C ALA A 5 43.81 31.27 45.40
N SER A 6 43.84 31.69 44.15
CA SER A 6 42.75 31.88 43.20
C SER A 6 42.05 30.55 42.86
N PHE A 7 40.83 30.38 43.39
CA PHE A 7 39.94 29.24 43.16
C PHE A 7 39.06 29.22 41.87
N PRO A 8 38.97 30.27 41.01
CA PRO A 8 38.01 30.23 39.89
C PRO A 8 38.46 29.40 38.68
N SER A 9 39.72 28.97 38.61
CA SER A 9 40.25 28.27 37.41
C SER A 9 39.99 26.76 37.39
N LEU A 10 39.65 26.14 38.52
CA LEU A 10 39.43 24.70 38.62
C LEU A 10 37.97 24.30 38.31
N LEU A 11 37.02 25.23 38.49
CA LEU A 11 35.61 25.03 38.13
C LEU A 11 35.37 25.11 36.61
N ALA A 12 36.18 25.87 35.87
CA ALA A 12 36.07 26.00 34.42
C ALA A 12 36.54 24.74 33.65
N CYS A 13 37.50 23.97 34.20
CA CYS A 13 37.92 22.71 33.58
C CYS A 13 36.96 21.54 33.85
N ALA A 14 36.16 21.58 34.93
CA ALA A 14 35.24 20.50 35.27
C ALA A 14 33.96 20.49 34.40
N LEU A 15 33.59 21.61 33.78
CA LEU A 15 32.42 21.69 32.89
C LEU A 15 32.70 21.27 31.43
N LEU A 16 33.97 21.08 31.04
CA LEU A 16 34.35 20.63 29.69
C LEU A 16 34.42 19.11 29.52
N ALA A 17 34.18 18.35 30.59
CA ALA A 17 34.17 16.88 30.57
C ALA A 17 32.75 16.30 30.72
N LEU A 18 31.72 17.02 30.26
CA LEU A 18 30.41 16.40 30.09
C LEU A 18 30.53 15.37 28.97
N PRO A 19 30.35 14.07 29.23
CA PRO A 19 30.32 13.08 28.17
C PRO A 19 29.20 13.49 27.22
N ALA A 20 29.55 13.87 26.00
CA ALA A 20 28.58 13.97 24.93
C ALA A 20 27.98 12.57 24.81
N ALA A 21 26.74 12.41 25.25
CA ALA A 21 26.00 11.19 25.00
C ALA A 21 25.94 11.06 23.48
N ALA A 22 26.80 10.20 22.92
CA ALA A 22 26.75 9.81 21.53
C ALA A 22 25.41 9.10 21.36
N LEU A 23 24.39 9.86 20.98
CA LEU A 23 23.11 9.30 20.58
C LEU A 23 23.42 8.50 19.32
N ALA A 24 23.40 7.17 19.44
CA ALA A 24 23.48 6.29 18.29
C ALA A 24 22.33 6.69 17.35
N GLU A 25 22.70 7.10 16.15
CA GLU A 25 21.73 7.46 15.13
C GLU A 25 21.00 6.18 14.71
N SER A 26 19.67 6.24 14.61
CA SER A 26 18.90 5.09 14.12
C SER A 26 19.33 4.77 12.70
N HIS A 27 19.54 3.49 12.40
CA HIS A 27 20.00 3.05 11.09
C HIS A 27 19.00 2.08 10.47
N LEU A 28 18.75 2.23 9.17
CA LEU A 28 17.99 1.29 8.37
C LEU A 28 18.88 0.75 7.25
N SER A 29 18.80 -0.55 7.01
CA SER A 29 19.51 -1.19 5.92
C SER A 29 18.68 -2.27 5.25
N VAL A 30 18.97 -2.53 3.99
CA VAL A 30 18.38 -3.67 3.26
C VAL A 30 19.51 -4.60 2.87
N VAL A 31 19.49 -5.81 3.40
CA VAL A 31 20.57 -6.80 3.23
C VAL A 31 20.07 -7.96 2.38
N PRO A 32 20.77 -8.36 1.30
CA PRO A 32 20.43 -9.57 0.57
C PRO A 32 20.66 -10.81 1.45
N ALA A 33 19.69 -11.73 1.46
CA ALA A 33 19.74 -12.96 2.25
C ALA A 33 19.61 -14.24 1.40
N GLY A 34 19.61 -14.09 0.07
CA GLY A 34 19.47 -15.17 -0.90
C GLY A 34 18.96 -14.64 -2.23
N GLN A 35 18.78 -15.54 -3.20
CA GLN A 35 18.21 -15.20 -4.50
C GLN A 35 16.76 -14.71 -4.32
N GLY A 36 16.52 -13.43 -4.62
CA GLY A 36 15.19 -12.80 -4.45
C GLY A 36 14.76 -12.60 -3.00
N VAL A 37 15.66 -12.74 -2.02
CA VAL A 37 15.33 -12.54 -0.60
C VAL A 37 16.12 -11.35 -0.06
N PHE A 38 15.41 -10.36 0.47
CA PHE A 38 15.98 -9.17 1.07
C PHE A 38 15.43 -9.00 2.49
N ILE A 39 16.30 -8.67 3.43
CA ILE A 39 15.91 -8.40 4.83
C ILE A 39 16.06 -6.91 5.08
N LEU A 40 14.95 -6.26 5.43
CA LEU A 40 14.95 -4.91 5.97
C LEU A 40 15.34 -4.99 7.44
N GLN A 41 16.48 -4.42 7.81
CA GLN A 41 17.03 -4.39 9.16
C GLN A 41 17.02 -2.97 9.71
N ALA A 42 16.96 -2.88 11.04
CA ALA A 42 17.13 -1.64 11.78
C ALA A 42 18.19 -1.84 12.87
N SER A 43 18.94 -0.79 13.19
CA SER A 43 19.70 -0.71 14.43
C SER A 43 19.39 0.55 15.21
N ASP A 44 19.56 0.44 16.53
CA ASP A 44 19.51 1.56 17.47
C ASP A 44 18.19 2.34 17.40
N LEU A 45 17.08 1.63 17.17
CA LEU A 45 15.76 2.24 17.27
C LEU A 45 15.45 2.56 18.73
N SER A 46 14.96 3.76 18.99
CA SER A 46 14.57 4.20 20.32
C SER A 46 13.22 4.92 20.27
N ASN A 47 12.21 4.31 20.90
CA ASN A 47 10.84 4.85 21.00
C ASN A 47 10.20 5.15 19.63
N VAL A 48 10.45 4.30 18.64
CA VAL A 48 9.87 4.44 17.31
C VAL A 48 8.42 3.96 17.31
N ALA A 49 7.50 4.77 16.78
CA ALA A 49 6.10 4.41 16.61
C ALA A 49 5.83 3.78 15.25
N SER A 50 6.40 4.37 14.19
CA SER A 50 6.24 3.86 12.83
C SER A 50 7.55 3.84 12.05
N VAL A 51 7.63 2.86 11.15
CA VAL A 51 8.65 2.77 10.12
C VAL A 51 7.95 2.59 8.78
N ASP A 52 8.13 3.54 7.87
CA ASP A 52 7.59 3.51 6.51
C ASP A 52 8.75 3.43 5.52
N VAL A 53 8.82 2.36 4.72
CA VAL A 53 9.90 2.11 3.76
C VAL A 53 9.32 1.84 2.38
N ALA A 54 9.86 2.49 1.36
CA ALA A 54 9.56 2.23 -0.04
C ALA A 54 10.82 1.71 -0.74
N LEU A 55 10.72 0.53 -1.32
CA LEU A 55 11.75 -0.11 -2.11
C LEU A 55 11.36 -0.06 -3.59
N ARG A 56 12.30 0.35 -4.45
CA ARG A 56 12.19 0.23 -5.90
C ARG A 56 13.06 -0.93 -6.36
N TYR A 57 12.54 -1.73 -7.29
CA TYR A 57 13.21 -2.91 -7.79
C TYR A 57 13.03 -3.02 -9.31
N ASP A 58 13.93 -3.76 -9.96
CA ASP A 58 13.82 -4.01 -11.39
C ASP A 58 12.82 -5.15 -11.69
N SER A 59 11.85 -4.86 -12.55
CA SER A 59 10.89 -5.82 -13.09
C SER A 59 11.18 -5.95 -14.59
N PRO A 60 11.44 -7.16 -15.15
CA PRO A 60 10.84 -8.45 -14.76
C PRO A 60 11.59 -9.40 -13.82
N PRO A 61 12.92 -9.28 -13.54
CA PRO A 61 13.65 -10.39 -12.92
C PRO A 61 13.24 -10.66 -11.46
N LEU A 62 12.56 -9.72 -10.81
CA LEU A 62 11.88 -9.88 -9.53
C LEU A 62 10.36 -9.72 -9.73
N ALA A 63 9.59 -10.73 -9.34
CA ALA A 63 8.13 -10.74 -9.45
C ALA A 63 7.46 -11.14 -8.12
N ASN A 64 6.16 -10.88 -8.02
CA ASN A 64 5.30 -11.32 -6.90
C ASN A 64 5.90 -11.11 -5.49
N PRO A 65 6.23 -9.86 -5.09
CA PRO A 65 6.80 -9.62 -3.77
C PRO A 65 5.87 -10.11 -2.66
N ARG A 66 6.46 -10.80 -1.69
CA ARG A 66 5.83 -11.31 -0.46
C ARG A 66 6.58 -10.75 0.74
N ILE A 67 5.85 -10.26 1.74
CA ILE A 67 6.43 -9.63 2.92
C ILE A 67 6.05 -10.44 4.16
N THR A 68 7.05 -10.76 4.98
CA THR A 68 6.88 -11.39 6.30
C THR A 68 7.47 -10.46 7.35
N SER A 69 6.77 -10.26 8.48
CA SER A 69 7.26 -9.44 9.59
C SER A 69 8.53 -10.03 10.21
N GLY A 70 9.47 -9.16 10.61
CA GLY A 70 10.71 -9.54 11.27
C GLY A 70 10.58 -9.62 12.80
N SER A 71 11.68 -9.96 13.47
CA SER A 71 11.69 -10.15 14.92
C SER A 71 11.62 -8.84 15.71
N LEU A 72 12.18 -7.74 15.18
CA LEU A 72 12.15 -6.42 15.83
C LEU A 72 10.74 -5.83 15.87
N THR A 73 9.87 -6.30 14.98
CA THR A 73 8.50 -5.84 14.81
C THR A 73 7.50 -6.87 15.31
N ALA A 74 7.94 -7.81 16.15
CA ALA A 74 7.06 -8.77 16.81
C ALA A 74 5.99 -8.03 17.64
N GLY A 75 4.72 -8.30 17.35
CA GLY A 75 3.58 -7.61 17.97
C GLY A 75 3.27 -6.22 17.41
N ALA A 76 4.09 -5.70 16.48
CA ALA A 76 3.71 -4.55 15.67
C ALA A 76 2.82 -5.00 14.50
N MET A 77 2.05 -4.06 13.96
CA MET A 77 1.25 -4.27 12.77
C MET A 77 2.08 -3.92 11.54
N THR A 78 2.26 -4.88 10.65
CA THR A 78 2.96 -4.69 9.37
C THR A 78 1.94 -4.68 8.23
N MET A 79 1.98 -3.64 7.41
CA MET A 79 1.24 -3.55 6.15
C MET A 79 2.24 -3.50 5.00
N ALA A 80 1.89 -4.11 3.88
CA ALA A 80 2.67 -3.99 2.66
C ALA A 80 1.75 -3.68 1.47
N ASN A 81 2.19 -2.79 0.58
CA ASN A 81 1.59 -2.59 -0.73
C ASN A 81 2.55 -3.13 -1.79
N THR A 82 2.12 -4.22 -2.45
CA THR A 82 2.80 -4.94 -3.51
C THR A 82 2.07 -4.87 -4.85
N SER A 83 1.03 -4.03 -4.93
CA SER A 83 0.14 -3.95 -6.11
C SER A 83 0.75 -3.22 -7.31
N SER A 84 1.85 -2.49 -7.11
CA SER A 84 2.52 -1.72 -8.15
C SER A 84 3.82 -2.40 -8.57
N PRO A 85 3.91 -2.96 -9.79
CA PRO A 85 5.15 -3.53 -10.30
C PRO A 85 6.34 -2.55 -10.18
N GLY A 86 7.48 -3.06 -9.73
CA GLY A 86 8.71 -2.27 -9.53
C GLY A 86 8.75 -1.47 -8.23
N THR A 87 7.70 -1.49 -7.39
CA THR A 87 7.70 -0.82 -6.07
C THR A 87 7.07 -1.70 -4.99
N VAL A 88 7.75 -1.81 -3.83
CA VAL A 88 7.18 -2.38 -2.61
C VAL A 88 7.16 -1.28 -1.54
N LYS A 89 6.00 -1.05 -0.92
CA LYS A 89 5.90 -0.18 0.27
C LYS A 89 5.63 -1.04 1.48
N VAL A 90 6.40 -0.86 2.55
CA VAL A 90 6.26 -1.55 3.83
C VAL A 90 6.04 -0.50 4.91
N SER A 91 4.95 -0.61 5.66
CA SER A 91 4.66 0.24 6.80
C SER A 91 4.53 -0.63 8.05
N VAL A 92 5.31 -0.33 9.07
CA VAL A 92 5.22 -0.98 10.38
C VAL A 92 4.77 0.03 11.40
N LEU A 93 3.77 -0.34 12.19
CA LEU A 93 3.21 0.47 13.26
C LEU A 93 3.16 -0.36 14.55
N GLY A 94 3.85 0.09 15.60
CA GLY A 94 3.95 -0.67 16.84
C GLY A 94 3.96 0.20 18.10
N GLN A 95 3.86 -0.44 19.26
CA GLN A 95 4.11 0.24 20.53
C GLN A 95 5.63 0.36 20.72
N ALA A 96 6.14 1.59 20.71
CA ALA A 96 7.53 1.97 21.02
C ALA A 96 8.58 0.90 20.64
N ILE A 97 8.77 0.70 19.33
CA ILE A 97 9.78 -0.21 18.76
C ILE A 97 11.17 0.24 19.22
N LYS A 98 11.94 -0.70 19.76
CA LYS A 98 13.25 -0.47 20.36
C LYS A 98 14.23 -1.58 20.00
N GLY A 99 15.49 -1.21 19.79
CA GLY A 99 16.60 -2.13 19.60
C GLY A 99 17.00 -2.32 18.14
N THR A 100 17.64 -3.47 17.88
CA THR A 100 18.28 -3.82 16.62
C THR A 100 17.77 -5.19 16.16
N GLY A 101 17.46 -5.34 14.88
CA GLY A 101 16.95 -6.60 14.34
C GLY A 101 16.28 -6.46 12.98
N SER A 102 15.61 -7.54 12.53
CA SER A 102 14.87 -7.53 11.27
C SER A 102 13.50 -6.87 11.46
N ILE A 103 13.17 -5.93 10.57
CA ILE A 103 11.85 -5.30 10.47
C ILE A 103 10.92 -6.16 9.62
N ALA A 104 11.41 -6.60 8.47
CA ALA A 104 10.65 -7.41 7.52
C ALA A 104 11.58 -8.20 6.60
N THR A 105 11.10 -9.34 6.12
CA THR A 105 11.72 -10.11 5.05
C THR A 105 10.86 -9.97 3.80
N ILE A 106 11.49 -9.59 2.69
CA ILE A 106 10.86 -9.40 1.39
C ILE A 106 11.37 -10.50 0.47
N THR A 107 10.46 -11.32 -0.04
CA THR A 107 10.76 -12.42 -0.96
C THR A 107 10.11 -12.16 -2.31
N PHE A 108 10.87 -12.34 -3.38
CA PHE A 108 10.42 -12.26 -4.76
C PHE A 108 10.52 -13.63 -5.42
N ASP A 109 9.69 -13.85 -6.43
CA ASP A 109 9.94 -14.88 -7.43
C ASP A 109 11.03 -14.36 -8.36
N THR A 110 12.06 -15.16 -8.62
CA THR A 110 13.23 -14.74 -9.42
C THR A 110 13.26 -15.40 -10.79
N GLY A 111 13.54 -14.59 -11.82
CA GLY A 111 13.90 -15.09 -13.14
C GLY A 111 15.37 -15.54 -13.25
N ALA A 112 15.79 -15.92 -14.46
CA ALA A 112 17.17 -16.34 -14.74
C ALA A 112 18.19 -15.20 -14.70
N SER A 113 17.74 -13.94 -14.74
CA SER A 113 18.61 -12.78 -14.77
C SER A 113 18.96 -12.30 -13.36
N PRO A 114 20.21 -11.84 -13.12
CA PRO A 114 20.57 -11.20 -11.87
C PRO A 114 19.71 -9.95 -11.68
N SER A 115 19.25 -9.72 -10.46
CA SER A 115 18.38 -8.60 -10.12
C SER A 115 18.90 -7.85 -8.91
N THR A 116 18.61 -6.56 -8.86
CA THR A 116 19.03 -5.67 -7.77
C THR A 116 17.88 -4.75 -7.36
N LEU A 117 17.93 -4.29 -6.11
CA LEU A 117 17.11 -3.17 -5.67
C LEU A 117 17.70 -1.88 -6.25
N THR A 118 16.87 -1.07 -6.89
CA THR A 118 17.31 0.15 -7.58
C THR A 118 17.37 1.36 -6.64
N ALA A 119 16.45 1.42 -5.68
CA ALA A 119 16.42 2.46 -4.65
C ALA A 119 15.71 1.97 -3.37
N VAL A 120 16.09 2.56 -2.24
CA VAL A 120 15.39 2.43 -0.96
C VAL A 120 15.18 3.84 -0.43
N SER A 121 14.01 4.10 0.14
CA SER A 121 13.69 5.35 0.84
C SER A 121 12.82 5.01 2.04
N GLY A 122 12.82 5.85 3.07
CA GLY A 122 11.97 5.61 4.22
C GLY A 122 11.75 6.84 5.10
N ASN A 123 10.93 6.66 6.13
CA ASN A 123 10.69 7.61 7.19
C ASN A 123 10.48 6.85 8.50
N ILE A 124 10.98 7.42 9.59
CA ILE A 124 10.80 6.88 10.95
C ILE A 124 10.13 7.97 11.77
N THR A 125 9.08 7.60 12.52
CA THR A 125 8.44 8.53 13.46
C THR A 125 8.48 7.99 14.88
N ASP A 126 8.65 8.88 15.86
CA ASP A 126 8.61 8.54 17.28
C ASP A 126 7.17 8.43 17.82
N MET A 127 7.02 8.02 19.08
CA MET A 127 5.72 7.96 19.79
C MET A 127 4.98 9.30 19.91
N SER A 128 5.65 10.42 19.61
CA SER A 128 5.04 11.76 19.58
C SER A 128 4.66 12.19 18.15
N GLY A 129 4.89 11.33 17.14
CA GLY A 129 4.67 11.62 15.73
C GLY A 129 5.75 12.53 15.10
N ARG A 130 6.91 12.69 15.75
CA ARG A 130 8.03 13.48 15.19
C ARG A 130 8.92 12.59 14.34
N ALA A 131 9.44 13.15 13.24
CA ALA A 131 10.42 12.45 12.42
C ALA A 131 11.71 12.21 13.22
N VAL A 132 12.22 10.98 13.18
CA VAL A 132 13.50 10.57 13.77
C VAL A 132 14.54 10.60 12.67
N ALA A 133 15.67 11.28 12.92
CA ALA A 133 16.80 11.25 11.99
C ALA A 133 17.34 9.82 11.89
N PHE A 134 17.58 9.37 10.67
CA PHE A 134 18.11 8.04 10.43
C PHE A 134 19.01 8.04 9.20
N THR A 135 19.95 7.11 9.20
CA THR A 135 20.78 6.82 8.03
C THR A 135 20.22 5.59 7.31
N LEU A 136 20.16 5.66 5.99
CA LEU A 136 19.70 4.57 5.14
C LEU A 136 20.86 4.06 4.29
N ASP A 137 21.29 2.82 4.54
CA ASP A 137 22.23 2.16 3.64
C ASP A 137 21.46 1.43 2.54
N PRO A 138 21.54 1.88 1.27
CA PRO A 138 21.01 1.10 0.17
C PRO A 138 21.76 -0.23 0.14
N ALA A 139 21.04 -1.33 -0.17
CA ALA A 139 21.65 -2.65 -0.33
C ALA A 139 22.94 -2.52 -1.16
N ASP A 140 24.06 -2.83 -0.52
CA ASP A 140 25.40 -2.51 -1.01
C ASP A 140 25.52 -2.90 -2.49
N ARG A 141 25.59 -1.89 -3.37
CA ARG A 141 25.64 -2.06 -4.83
C ARG A 141 26.84 -2.89 -5.29
N SER A 142 27.75 -3.21 -4.37
CA SER A 142 29.00 -3.91 -4.60
C SER A 142 28.90 -5.43 -4.47
N GLN A 143 27.83 -5.97 -3.86
CA GLN A 143 27.66 -7.42 -3.76
C GLN A 143 26.97 -7.99 -4.99
N SER A 144 27.74 -8.09 -6.08
CA SER A 144 27.38 -8.93 -7.22
C SER A 144 27.15 -10.36 -6.73
N LEU A 145 25.92 -10.87 -6.84
CA LEU A 145 25.52 -12.24 -6.51
C LEU A 145 26.18 -13.32 -7.41
N ALA A 146 27.19 -12.96 -8.20
CA ALA A 146 27.86 -13.85 -9.15
C ALA A 146 28.78 -14.92 -8.53
N ALA A 147 28.90 -15.02 -7.20
CA ALA A 147 29.92 -15.85 -6.55
C ALA A 147 29.39 -16.95 -5.59
N LEU A 148 28.22 -17.53 -5.86
CA LEU A 148 27.77 -18.80 -5.22
C LEU A 148 27.78 -19.99 -6.21
N ASN A 149 28.75 -20.02 -7.13
CA ASN A 149 29.06 -21.21 -7.90
C ASN A 149 30.06 -22.09 -7.11
N PRO A 150 29.87 -23.43 -7.06
CA PRO A 150 30.89 -24.33 -6.50
C PRO A 150 32.19 -24.27 -7.33
N PRO A 151 33.36 -24.53 -6.72
CA PRO A 151 34.66 -24.30 -7.35
C PRO A 151 34.84 -25.25 -8.54
N GLY A 152 34.82 -24.68 -9.74
CA GLY A 152 35.11 -25.35 -11.00
C GLY A 152 36.14 -24.55 -11.79
N GLU A 153 37.36 -25.06 -11.78
CA GLU A 153 38.51 -24.86 -12.68
C GLU A 153 38.67 -23.50 -13.41
N GLU A 154 39.72 -22.81 -12.98
CA GLU A 154 40.33 -21.65 -13.63
C GLU A 154 40.71 -21.91 -15.09
N LYS A 155 40.38 -20.95 -15.97
CA LYS A 155 41.24 -20.56 -17.09
C LYS A 155 41.17 -19.05 -17.31
N SER A 156 42.29 -18.40 -16.98
CA SER A 156 42.69 -17.06 -17.38
C SER A 156 42.72 -16.93 -18.90
N ASP A 157 42.25 -15.80 -19.46
CA ASP A 157 43.10 -14.87 -20.21
C ASP A 157 42.33 -13.65 -20.76
N ALA A 158 43.11 -12.57 -20.93
CA ALA A 158 42.91 -11.37 -21.74
C ALA A 158 42.46 -10.08 -21.02
N ALA A 159 43.47 -9.22 -20.87
CA ALA A 159 43.41 -7.80 -20.57
C ALA A 159 42.69 -6.99 -21.66
N ILE A 160 41.90 -5.97 -21.24
CA ILE A 160 41.52 -4.86 -22.11
C ILE A 160 41.78 -3.54 -21.38
N ASP A 161 42.54 -2.71 -22.11
CA ASP A 161 42.92 -1.32 -21.96
C ASP A 161 41.71 -0.39 -21.82
N ASN A 162 41.76 0.57 -20.88
CA ASN A 162 40.67 1.51 -20.65
C ASN A 162 41.23 2.95 -20.58
N SER A 163 41.03 3.68 -21.68
CA SER A 163 41.39 5.09 -21.84
C SER A 163 40.14 5.99 -21.83
N GLN A 164 40.31 7.17 -21.24
CA GLN A 164 39.56 8.43 -21.41
C GLN A 164 38.17 8.58 -20.77
N LEU A 165 38.15 9.25 -19.61
CA LEU A 165 37.05 10.09 -19.14
C LEU A 165 37.13 11.48 -19.78
N ALA A 166 36.01 11.98 -20.31
CA ALA A 166 35.80 13.38 -20.68
C ALA A 166 34.71 13.98 -19.79
N ASP A 167 34.95 15.18 -19.28
CA ASP A 167 34.04 15.98 -18.45
C ASP A 167 32.80 16.47 -19.21
N PRO A 168 31.61 16.53 -18.57
CA PRO A 168 30.46 17.25 -19.10
C PRO A 168 30.48 18.76 -18.73
N PRO A 169 29.92 19.64 -19.59
CA PRO A 169 29.92 21.09 -19.38
C PRO A 169 28.78 21.57 -18.46
N ALA A 170 29.04 22.69 -17.79
CA ALA A 170 28.21 23.37 -16.79
C ALA A 170 26.87 23.92 -17.32
N GLU A 171 25.85 23.83 -16.47
CA GLU A 171 24.49 24.34 -16.65
C GLU A 171 24.35 25.79 -16.10
N PRO A 172 23.66 26.71 -16.79
CA PRO A 172 23.51 28.10 -16.33
C PRO A 172 22.33 28.31 -15.36
N ALA A 173 22.57 29.18 -14.37
CA ALA A 173 21.68 29.52 -13.26
C ALA A 173 20.37 30.23 -13.67
N GLN A 174 19.27 29.87 -12.99
CA GLN A 174 17.99 30.57 -13.02
C GLN A 174 17.93 31.73 -11.99
N PRO A 175 17.26 32.85 -12.31
CA PRO A 175 17.11 33.99 -11.40
C PRO A 175 15.97 33.82 -10.37
N ALA A 176 16.22 34.33 -9.16
CA ALA A 176 15.34 34.31 -8.01
C ALA A 176 14.10 35.22 -8.14
N GLN A 177 12.94 34.75 -7.65
CA GLN A 177 11.73 35.54 -7.43
C GLN A 177 11.60 36.00 -5.97
N PRO A 178 11.09 37.23 -5.71
CA PRO A 178 10.92 37.77 -4.36
C PRO A 178 9.62 37.28 -3.66
N PRO A 179 9.57 37.26 -2.32
CA PRO A 179 8.44 36.74 -1.56
C PRO A 179 7.33 37.79 -1.39
N ALA A 180 6.08 37.40 -1.66
CA ALA A 180 4.89 38.16 -1.30
C ALA A 180 4.35 37.68 0.06
N THR A 181 4.14 38.63 0.96
CA THR A 181 3.60 38.42 2.31
C THR A 181 2.11 38.73 2.29
N GLU A 182 1.24 37.72 2.51
CA GLU A 182 -0.17 37.96 2.82
C GLU A 182 -0.60 37.13 4.03
N THR A 183 -1.12 37.86 5.03
CA THR A 183 -1.64 37.33 6.29
C THR A 183 -3.12 37.01 6.12
N SER A 184 -3.49 35.72 6.17
CA SER A 184 -4.87 35.25 6.14
C SER A 184 -5.18 34.42 7.40
N LEU A 185 -6.19 34.85 8.16
CA LEU A 185 -6.69 34.19 9.36
C LEU A 185 -7.43 32.90 8.98
N ARG A 186 -6.95 31.74 9.46
CA ARG A 186 -7.58 30.42 9.27
C ARG A 186 -8.11 29.84 10.60
N PRO A 187 -9.19 29.05 10.55
CA PRO A 187 -9.72 28.33 11.72
C PRO A 187 -8.75 27.26 12.23
N VAL A 188 -8.84 26.93 13.52
CA VAL A 188 -8.01 25.95 14.21
C VAL A 188 -8.32 24.54 13.66
N VAL A 189 -7.41 24.04 12.82
CA VAL A 189 -7.38 22.66 12.32
C VAL A 189 -6.59 21.82 13.32
N ALA A 190 -7.28 20.96 14.07
CA ALA A 190 -6.65 20.00 14.97
C ALA A 190 -6.53 18.64 14.27
N GLY A 191 -5.36 18.35 13.70
CA GLY A 191 -5.05 17.05 13.09
C GLY A 191 -3.83 17.14 12.17
N GLY A 192 -2.77 16.40 12.51
CA GLY A 192 -1.62 16.25 11.61
C GLY A 192 -1.97 15.24 10.51
N SER A 193 -2.24 15.71 9.29
CA SER A 193 -2.34 14.82 8.13
C SER A 193 -0.98 14.69 7.45
N VAL A 194 -0.46 13.48 7.31
CA VAL A 194 0.70 13.19 6.46
C VAL A 194 0.18 12.98 5.04
N THR A 195 0.39 13.95 4.15
CA THR A 195 0.12 13.83 2.71
C THR A 195 1.35 13.31 1.98
N LEU A 196 1.21 12.20 1.25
CA LEU A 196 2.25 11.64 0.38
C LEU A 196 2.30 12.39 -0.97
N PRO A 197 3.48 12.67 -1.55
CA PRO A 197 3.59 13.27 -2.87
C PRO A 197 3.15 12.30 -3.98
N SER A 198 2.39 12.80 -4.97
CA SER A 198 2.03 12.06 -6.18
C SER A 198 3.01 12.44 -7.30
N ASP A 199 3.66 11.44 -7.91
CA ASP A 199 4.51 11.58 -9.10
C ASP A 199 3.65 12.01 -10.32
N GLU A 200 4.03 13.12 -10.95
CA GLU A 200 3.50 13.56 -12.25
C GLU A 200 4.22 12.81 -13.38
N MET A 201 3.57 11.84 -14.02
CA MET A 201 4.02 11.31 -15.31
C MET A 201 3.35 12.05 -16.46
N ARG A 202 4.22 12.53 -17.35
CA ARG A 202 4.01 13.30 -18.57
C ARG A 202 3.58 12.35 -19.71
N GLU A 203 2.34 12.45 -20.17
CA GLU A 203 1.90 11.83 -21.43
C GLU A 203 2.50 12.60 -22.61
N LYS A 204 3.16 11.87 -23.52
CA LYS A 204 3.50 12.36 -24.86
C LYS A 204 2.88 11.38 -25.86
N GLU A 205 1.85 11.85 -26.56
CA GLU A 205 1.26 11.21 -27.73
C GLU A 205 2.29 11.15 -28.86
N GLU A 206 2.41 10.00 -29.52
CA GLU A 206 2.87 9.91 -30.91
C GLU A 206 1.96 8.97 -31.70
N ALA A 207 1.63 9.43 -32.90
CA ALA A 207 0.71 8.84 -33.85
C ALA A 207 1.46 8.26 -35.06
N GLY A 208 0.84 7.27 -35.72
CA GLY A 208 1.21 6.73 -37.04
C GLY A 208 1.97 5.41 -36.94
N ASP A 209 1.86 4.45 -37.86
CA ASP A 209 1.17 4.35 -39.15
C ASP A 209 1.14 2.83 -39.52
N ARG A 210 0.31 2.50 -40.51
CA ARG A 210 -0.08 1.20 -41.05
C ARG A 210 1.07 0.28 -41.49
N GLY A 211 0.79 -1.03 -41.43
CA GLY A 211 1.46 -2.06 -42.21
C GLY A 211 0.66 -3.37 -42.24
N GLU A 212 0.19 -3.76 -43.43
CA GLU A 212 -0.58 -4.96 -43.75
C GLU A 212 0.26 -6.28 -43.76
N VAL A 213 -0.40 -7.37 -43.31
CA VAL A 213 -0.36 -8.84 -43.56
C VAL A 213 0.77 -9.48 -44.42
N PRO A 214 1.17 -10.78 -44.21
CA PRO A 214 0.34 -11.93 -44.62
C PRO A 214 0.36 -13.19 -43.71
N VAL A 215 -0.79 -13.88 -43.74
CA VAL A 215 -1.07 -15.33 -43.67
C VAL A 215 0.13 -16.30 -43.52
N ARG A 216 0.09 -17.19 -42.52
CA ARG A 216 0.79 -18.49 -42.59
C ARG A 216 0.14 -19.62 -41.76
N GLU A 217 -0.48 -20.52 -42.51
CA GLU A 217 -0.31 -21.97 -42.52
C GLU A 217 -0.42 -22.79 -41.21
N GLU A 218 -1.52 -23.53 -41.20
CA GLU A 218 -1.89 -24.73 -40.45
C GLU A 218 -0.77 -25.78 -40.37
N VAL A 219 -0.37 -26.17 -39.15
CA VAL A 219 0.32 -27.44 -38.90
C VAL A 219 -0.30 -28.14 -37.69
N ARG A 220 -0.72 -29.37 -37.98
CA ARG A 220 -1.34 -30.39 -37.15
C ARG A 220 -0.26 -31.36 -36.67
N ALA A 221 -0.15 -31.62 -35.37
CA ALA A 221 0.51 -32.81 -34.79
C ALA A 221 0.27 -32.84 -33.27
N THR A 222 -0.55 -33.77 -32.77
CA THR A 222 -0.17 -35.05 -32.12
C THR A 222 -0.09 -34.90 -30.59
N GLU A 223 -1.19 -35.21 -29.91
CA GLU A 223 -1.22 -35.45 -28.46
C GLU A 223 -0.72 -36.88 -28.18
N GLU A 224 0.45 -37.00 -27.55
CA GLU A 224 0.87 -38.21 -26.85
C GLU A 224 0.29 -38.18 -25.43
N GLN A 225 -0.54 -39.18 -25.13
CA GLN A 225 -0.94 -39.56 -23.78
C GLN A 225 0.29 -40.06 -23.00
N GLN A 226 0.69 -39.33 -21.96
CA GLN A 226 1.54 -39.88 -20.90
C GLN A 226 0.68 -40.24 -19.68
N GLU A 227 0.64 -41.53 -19.38
CA GLU A 227 0.12 -42.08 -18.12
C GLU A 227 0.98 -41.62 -16.94
N PRO A 228 0.37 -41.21 -15.81
CA PRO A 228 1.10 -40.97 -14.56
C PRO A 228 1.49 -42.29 -13.89
N LEU A 229 2.80 -42.51 -13.73
CA LEU A 229 3.37 -43.57 -12.90
C LEU A 229 3.07 -43.31 -11.41
N GLU A 230 2.46 -44.31 -10.77
CA GLU A 230 2.26 -44.40 -9.32
C GLU A 230 3.62 -44.45 -8.60
N GLN A 231 3.79 -43.60 -7.58
CA GLN A 231 4.90 -43.69 -6.62
C GLN A 231 4.42 -44.37 -5.32
N PRO A 232 5.21 -45.28 -4.73
CA PRO A 232 4.86 -45.95 -3.49
C PRO A 232 5.15 -45.07 -2.25
N LEU A 233 4.15 -44.96 -1.37
CA LEU A 233 4.24 -44.43 -0.02
C LEU A 233 5.16 -45.30 0.87
N VAL A 234 6.32 -44.77 1.23
CA VAL A 234 7.15 -45.32 2.32
C VAL A 234 6.82 -44.57 3.61
N ALA A 235 6.15 -45.26 4.53
CA ALA A 235 5.87 -44.77 5.87
C ALA A 235 7.08 -45.04 6.80
N GLU A 236 7.85 -44.00 7.11
CA GLU A 236 8.89 -44.08 8.15
C GLU A 236 8.32 -43.61 9.50
N LYS A 237 8.06 -44.58 10.37
CA LYS A 237 7.55 -44.41 11.73
C LYS A 237 8.73 -44.14 12.66
N ARG A 238 9.05 -42.86 12.93
CA ARG A 238 9.97 -42.48 14.00
C ARG A 238 9.25 -42.45 15.35
N GLN A 239 9.57 -43.42 16.20
CA GLN A 239 9.30 -43.38 17.63
C GLN A 239 10.26 -42.38 18.28
N ALA A 240 9.71 -41.36 18.93
CA ALA A 240 10.47 -40.48 19.82
C ALA A 240 10.32 -40.97 21.27
N GLU A 241 11.44 -41.10 21.97
CA GLU A 241 11.52 -41.44 23.39
C GLU A 241 11.06 -40.25 24.27
N PRO A 242 10.47 -40.51 25.45
CA PRO A 242 10.07 -39.47 26.37
C PRO A 242 11.25 -39.00 27.22
N VAL A 243 11.62 -37.72 27.09
CA VAL A 243 12.57 -37.06 28.01
C VAL A 243 11.79 -36.49 29.20
N THR A 244 11.89 -37.17 30.33
CA THR A 244 11.44 -36.70 31.64
C THR A 244 12.26 -35.47 32.05
N SER A 245 11.61 -34.32 32.18
CA SER A 245 12.19 -33.10 32.76
C SER A 245 11.51 -32.77 34.09
N GLU A 246 12.36 -32.55 35.10
CA GLU A 246 11.97 -32.22 36.49
C GLU A 246 11.30 -30.83 36.60
N PRO A 247 10.43 -30.63 37.60
CA PRO A 247 9.65 -29.42 37.76
C PRO A 247 10.48 -28.26 38.34
N SER A 248 10.70 -27.22 37.54
CA SER A 248 11.18 -25.92 38.00
C SER A 248 10.02 -25.09 38.55
N ALA A 249 10.24 -24.48 39.72
CA ALA A 249 9.23 -23.79 40.52
C ALA A 249 8.57 -22.61 39.77
N ALA A 250 7.26 -22.52 39.95
CA ALA A 250 6.34 -21.65 39.23
C ALA A 250 6.42 -20.18 39.69
N ASP A 251 6.68 -19.28 38.73
CA ASP A 251 6.18 -17.90 38.81
C ASP A 251 4.68 -17.89 38.50
N PRO A 252 3.87 -17.07 39.19
CA PRO A 252 2.44 -16.95 38.92
C PRO A 252 2.23 -16.36 37.53
N ALA A 253 1.91 -17.25 36.58
CA ALA A 253 1.54 -16.92 35.22
C ALA A 253 0.30 -16.02 35.20
N VAL A 254 0.52 -14.72 34.98
CA VAL A 254 -0.55 -13.80 34.59
C VAL A 254 -0.97 -14.19 33.17
N SER A 255 -2.02 -15.02 33.08
CA SER A 255 -2.65 -15.39 31.82
C SER A 255 -3.25 -14.13 31.18
N LYS A 256 -2.45 -13.46 30.34
CA LYS A 256 -2.92 -12.39 29.46
C LYS A 256 -3.85 -13.05 28.45
N ALA A 257 -5.16 -12.89 28.64
CA ALA A 257 -6.15 -13.37 27.68
C ALA A 257 -5.86 -12.73 26.32
N GLU A 258 -5.44 -13.53 25.35
CA GLU A 258 -5.36 -13.11 23.95
C GLU A 258 -6.78 -12.79 23.49
N GLU A 259 -7.05 -11.51 23.23
CA GLU A 259 -8.28 -11.12 22.56
C GLU A 259 -8.29 -11.75 21.16
N PRO A 260 -9.40 -12.37 20.74
CA PRO A 260 -9.47 -13.02 19.44
C PRO A 260 -9.20 -11.99 18.33
N PRO A 261 -8.39 -12.34 17.32
CA PRO A 261 -8.07 -11.42 16.24
C PRO A 261 -9.34 -10.94 15.56
N LEU A 262 -9.49 -9.62 15.44
CA LEU A 262 -10.61 -9.00 14.73
C LEU A 262 -10.64 -9.53 13.29
N LYS A 263 -11.71 -10.24 12.92
CA LYS A 263 -11.89 -10.74 11.56
C LYS A 263 -11.98 -9.55 10.61
N SER A 264 -10.99 -9.41 9.72
CA SER A 264 -11.02 -8.42 8.65
C SER A 264 -12.24 -8.67 7.76
N LEU A 265 -13.05 -7.64 7.54
CA LEU A 265 -14.19 -7.74 6.63
C LEU A 265 -13.67 -7.79 5.18
N PRO A 266 -14.18 -8.71 4.34
CA PRO A 266 -13.77 -8.78 2.94
C PRO A 266 -14.12 -7.46 2.23
N SER A 267 -13.20 -6.97 1.40
CA SER A 267 -13.43 -5.77 0.60
C SER A 267 -14.59 -5.99 -0.38
N MET A 268 -15.21 -4.92 -0.86
CA MET A 268 -16.29 -5.03 -1.85
C MET A 268 -15.83 -5.71 -3.14
N LEU A 269 -14.60 -5.43 -3.59
CA LEU A 269 -13.99 -6.11 -4.74
C LEU A 269 -13.84 -7.61 -4.50
N GLU A 270 -13.42 -8.00 -3.30
CA GLU A 270 -13.31 -9.41 -2.93
C GLU A 270 -14.68 -10.09 -2.96
N GLN A 271 -15.74 -9.40 -2.51
CA GLN A 271 -17.11 -9.93 -2.61
C GLN A 271 -17.55 -10.13 -4.06
N PHE A 272 -17.17 -9.24 -4.99
CA PHE A 272 -17.41 -9.43 -6.42
C PHE A 272 -16.58 -10.58 -7.00
N ARG A 273 -15.33 -10.74 -6.56
CA ARG A 273 -14.46 -11.86 -6.96
C ARG A 273 -15.04 -13.22 -6.56
N LEU A 274 -15.69 -13.26 -5.40
CA LEU A 274 -16.33 -14.46 -4.84
C LEU A 274 -17.75 -14.72 -5.39
N LEU A 275 -18.28 -13.85 -6.25
CA LEU A 275 -19.58 -14.11 -6.88
C LEU A 275 -19.51 -15.36 -7.77
N PRO A 276 -20.53 -16.23 -7.74
CA PRO A 276 -20.61 -17.37 -8.65
C PRO A 276 -20.72 -16.89 -10.10
N ALA A 277 -20.25 -17.70 -11.05
CA ALA A 277 -20.25 -17.35 -12.48
C ALA A 277 -21.65 -17.04 -13.05
N GLU A 278 -22.70 -17.61 -12.47
CA GLU A 278 -24.11 -17.29 -12.76
C GLU A 278 -24.52 -15.98 -12.08
N VAL A 279 -23.90 -14.89 -12.53
CA VAL A 279 -24.14 -13.56 -11.99
C VAL A 279 -25.45 -13.00 -12.52
N ASN A 280 -26.38 -12.66 -11.61
CA ASN A 280 -27.59 -11.92 -11.95
C ASN A 280 -27.57 -10.49 -11.40
N VAL A 281 -28.38 -9.61 -11.98
CA VAL A 281 -28.49 -8.18 -11.62
C VAL A 281 -28.73 -7.99 -10.12
N THR A 282 -29.59 -8.82 -9.53
CA THR A 282 -29.96 -8.72 -8.12
C THR A 282 -28.77 -9.02 -7.21
N ALA A 283 -27.98 -10.06 -7.53
CA ALA A 283 -26.80 -10.42 -6.77
C ALA A 283 -25.75 -9.30 -6.76
N MET A 284 -25.37 -8.78 -7.94
CA MET A 284 -24.38 -7.70 -8.05
C MET A 284 -24.83 -6.42 -7.33
N THR A 285 -26.08 -6.01 -7.54
CA THR A 285 -26.61 -4.81 -6.92
C THR A 285 -26.78 -4.97 -5.41
N SER A 286 -27.09 -6.16 -4.91
CA SER A 286 -27.25 -6.43 -3.47
C SER A 286 -25.94 -6.27 -2.69
N ILE A 287 -24.81 -6.64 -3.28
CA ILE A 287 -23.48 -6.44 -2.67
C ILE A 287 -23.29 -4.95 -2.39
N LEU A 288 -23.38 -4.10 -3.41
CA LEU A 288 -23.20 -2.65 -3.26
C LEU A 288 -24.31 -1.96 -2.46
N SER A 289 -25.49 -2.58 -2.36
CA SER A 289 -26.63 -2.06 -1.60
C SER A 289 -26.56 -2.40 -0.11
N THR A 290 -25.60 -3.21 0.32
CA THR A 290 -25.40 -3.55 1.73
C THR A 290 -24.86 -2.31 2.48
N ARG A 291 -25.78 -1.41 2.80
CA ARG A 291 -25.51 -0.08 3.38
C ARG A 291 -25.07 -0.21 4.83
N GLY A 292 -23.88 0.31 5.14
CA GLY A 292 -23.51 0.78 6.49
C GLY A 292 -23.60 -0.28 7.58
N VAL A 293 -23.19 -1.53 7.29
CA VAL A 293 -23.10 -2.54 8.33
C VAL A 293 -21.81 -2.29 9.12
N GLY A 294 -21.92 -1.62 10.27
CA GLY A 294 -20.82 -1.48 11.22
C GLY A 294 -20.56 -0.05 11.71
N LEU A 295 -19.31 0.20 12.05
CA LEU A 295 -18.83 1.40 12.75
C LEU A 295 -18.68 2.64 11.86
N PHE A 296 -19.13 2.61 10.59
CA PHE A 296 -19.08 3.78 9.72
C PHE A 296 -20.17 3.80 8.65
N LYS A 297 -20.45 5.00 8.12
CA LYS A 297 -21.39 5.26 7.03
C LYS A 297 -20.75 6.18 5.99
N GLN A 298 -20.88 5.81 4.73
CA GLN A 298 -20.42 6.60 3.58
C GLN A 298 -21.59 7.34 2.92
N ASP A 299 -21.37 8.58 2.49
CA ASP A 299 -22.29 9.38 1.69
C ASP A 299 -21.53 10.22 0.63
N PRO A 300 -21.78 10.04 -0.68
CA PRO A 300 -22.76 9.13 -1.27
C PRO A 300 -22.41 7.65 -1.02
N PRO A 301 -23.39 6.72 -1.08
CA PRO A 301 -23.14 5.30 -0.84
C PRO A 301 -22.09 4.69 -1.78
N ILE A 302 -22.03 5.20 -3.01
CA ILE A 302 -21.03 4.85 -4.03
C ILE A 302 -20.48 6.16 -4.58
N ALA A 303 -19.16 6.30 -4.56
CA ALA A 303 -18.51 7.49 -5.10
C ALA A 303 -17.85 7.21 -6.44
N ILE A 304 -17.97 8.15 -7.38
CA ILE A 304 -17.21 8.10 -8.63
C ILE A 304 -15.85 8.73 -8.40
N ALA A 305 -14.79 7.97 -8.67
CA ALA A 305 -13.41 8.35 -8.51
C ALA A 305 -12.94 9.24 -9.68
N ASP A 306 -13.51 10.43 -9.77
CA ASP A 306 -13.23 11.43 -10.82
C ASP A 306 -12.12 12.43 -10.41
N GLY A 307 -11.54 12.29 -9.21
CA GLY A 307 -10.57 13.22 -8.66
C GLY A 307 -11.15 14.56 -8.21
N LYS A 308 -12.48 14.69 -8.11
CA LYS A 308 -13.21 15.93 -7.75
C LYS A 308 -14.27 15.69 -6.68
N SER A 309 -15.05 14.63 -6.83
CA SER A 309 -16.14 14.22 -5.96
C SER A 309 -15.65 13.99 -4.53
N VAL A 310 -16.37 14.55 -3.56
CA VAL A 310 -16.06 14.42 -2.14
C VAL A 310 -16.98 13.38 -1.52
N VAL A 311 -16.39 12.49 -0.75
CA VAL A 311 -17.06 11.44 0.01
C VAL A 311 -17.04 11.82 1.47
N ARG A 312 -18.20 11.74 2.12
CA ARG A 312 -18.37 11.97 3.55
C ARG A 312 -18.42 10.62 4.24
N VAL A 313 -17.55 10.42 5.21
CA VAL A 313 -17.44 9.18 5.98
C VAL A 313 -17.67 9.51 7.44
N LEU A 314 -18.79 9.04 7.96
CA LEU A 314 -19.17 9.19 9.36
C LEU A 314 -18.76 7.93 10.11
N ILE A 315 -17.78 8.03 10.99
CA ILE A 315 -17.24 6.93 11.80
C ILE A 315 -17.83 7.06 13.20
N PHE A 316 -18.54 6.03 13.67
CA PHE A 316 -19.27 6.02 14.92
C PHE A 316 -18.50 5.29 16.03
N GLY A 317 -18.85 5.57 17.29
CA GLY A 317 -18.39 4.79 18.44
C GLY A 317 -16.94 5.04 18.83
N VAL A 318 -16.38 6.16 18.38
CA VAL A 318 -14.98 6.56 18.57
C VAL A 318 -14.87 7.90 19.29
N ALA A 319 -15.65 8.02 20.37
CA ALA A 319 -15.53 9.14 21.30
C ALA A 319 -14.23 9.00 22.09
N SER A 320 -13.26 9.86 21.82
CA SER A 320 -12.00 9.93 22.55
C SER A 320 -11.61 11.37 22.81
N ASP A 321 -11.01 11.62 23.97
CA ASP A 321 -10.48 12.94 24.34
C ASP A 321 -9.29 13.39 23.46
N LYS A 322 -8.73 12.45 22.68
CA LYS A 322 -7.65 12.68 21.72
C LYS A 322 -8.15 12.48 20.30
N ALA A 323 -7.70 13.32 19.38
CA ALA A 323 -7.93 13.12 17.96
C ALA A 323 -7.21 11.83 17.49
N PRO A 324 -7.90 10.92 16.77
CA PRO A 324 -7.25 9.77 16.17
C PRO A 324 -6.38 10.20 14.99
N ASN A 325 -5.38 9.38 14.68
CA ASN A 325 -4.54 9.60 13.51
C ASN A 325 -5.18 8.92 12.30
N PHE A 326 -5.31 9.65 11.19
CA PHE A 326 -5.88 9.13 9.96
C PHE A 326 -4.81 8.97 8.89
N ALA A 327 -4.85 7.85 8.18
CA ALA A 327 -4.09 7.59 6.97
C ALA A 327 -5.06 7.29 5.81
N PHE A 328 -4.68 7.72 4.61
CA PHE A 328 -5.54 7.70 3.43
C PHE A 328 -4.87 6.91 2.32
N HIS A 329 -5.60 5.97 1.71
CA HIS A 329 -5.12 5.16 0.59
C HIS A 329 -5.99 5.37 -0.65
N ALA A 330 -5.37 5.78 -1.76
CA ALA A 330 -6.05 6.14 -3.04
C ALA A 330 -7.17 7.19 -2.87
N VAL A 331 -7.02 8.05 -1.87
CA VAL A 331 -7.95 9.12 -1.50
C VAL A 331 -7.16 10.24 -0.83
N ARG A 332 -7.57 11.49 -1.03
CA ARG A 332 -6.98 12.67 -0.40
C ARG A 332 -7.90 13.23 0.67
N SER A 333 -7.38 13.58 1.83
CA SER A 333 -8.17 14.24 2.87
C SER A 333 -8.63 15.63 2.41
N VAL A 334 -9.90 15.96 2.69
CA VAL A 334 -10.49 17.28 2.46
C VAL A 334 -10.71 17.99 3.79
N SER A 335 -11.40 17.33 4.72
CA SER A 335 -11.63 17.85 6.07
C SER A 335 -11.80 16.72 7.08
N LEU A 336 -11.53 17.03 8.35
CA LEU A 336 -11.81 16.14 9.48
C LEU A 336 -12.51 16.95 10.56
N SER A 337 -13.61 16.43 11.08
CA SER A 337 -14.41 17.12 12.10
C SER A 337 -14.98 16.13 13.12
N VAL A 338 -15.05 16.57 14.37
CA VAL A 338 -15.71 15.82 15.44
C VAL A 338 -17.21 16.07 15.35
N VAL A 339 -17.99 15.01 15.49
CA VAL A 339 -19.46 15.04 15.59
C VAL A 339 -19.89 14.30 16.87
N PRO A 340 -21.11 14.51 17.39
CA PRO A 340 -21.50 14.00 18.71
C PRO A 340 -21.22 12.51 18.95
N ASP A 341 -21.34 11.68 17.90
CA ASP A 341 -21.19 10.23 17.97
C ASP A 341 -19.90 9.69 17.33
N GLY A 342 -18.94 10.56 16.98
CA GLY A 342 -17.65 10.16 16.44
C GLY A 342 -17.00 11.18 15.51
N TRP A 343 -16.54 10.73 14.35
CA TRP A 343 -15.76 11.56 13.41
C TRP A 343 -16.42 11.63 12.03
N LEU A 344 -16.52 12.82 11.48
CA LEU A 344 -16.87 13.08 10.09
C LEU A 344 -15.58 13.38 9.31
N VAL A 345 -15.23 12.47 8.41
CA VAL A 345 -14.07 12.57 7.53
C VAL A 345 -14.56 12.84 6.11
N GLU A 346 -14.14 13.96 5.53
CA GLU A 346 -14.37 14.24 4.12
C GLU A 346 -13.11 13.91 3.33
N ALA A 347 -13.26 13.08 2.31
CA ALA A 347 -12.14 12.58 1.52
C ALA A 347 -12.50 12.56 0.04
N ARG A 348 -11.50 12.78 -0.83
CA ARG A 348 -11.65 12.85 -2.28
C ARG A 348 -10.90 11.69 -2.93
N PRO A 349 -11.58 10.70 -3.52
CA PRO A 349 -10.91 9.59 -4.19
C PRO A 349 -10.02 10.07 -5.33
N GLU A 350 -8.88 9.39 -5.52
CA GLU A 350 -7.99 9.68 -6.66
C GLU A 350 -8.67 9.33 -7.98
N LYS A 351 -8.34 10.05 -9.06
CA LYS A 351 -8.96 9.82 -10.36
C LYS A 351 -8.64 8.40 -10.84
N GLY A 352 -9.67 7.63 -11.18
CA GLY A 352 -9.53 6.24 -11.66
C GLY A 352 -9.40 5.20 -10.54
N ALA A 353 -9.47 5.59 -9.27
CA ALA A 353 -9.37 4.62 -8.17
C ALA A 353 -10.51 3.61 -8.19
N VAL A 354 -10.15 2.32 -8.15
CA VAL A 354 -11.12 1.20 -8.05
C VAL A 354 -11.29 0.70 -6.61
N ALA A 355 -10.31 1.00 -5.76
CA ALA A 355 -10.36 0.77 -4.32
C ALA A 355 -9.75 1.97 -3.60
N ALA A 356 -10.37 2.38 -2.49
CA ALA A 356 -9.85 3.41 -1.60
C ALA A 356 -10.19 3.04 -0.15
N SER A 357 -9.39 3.52 0.79
CA SER A 357 -9.66 3.28 2.21
C SER A 357 -9.15 4.40 3.11
N ILE A 358 -9.73 4.47 4.30
CA ILE A 358 -9.32 5.35 5.39
C ILE A 358 -8.91 4.47 6.56
N SER A 359 -7.66 4.57 6.99
CA SER A 359 -7.19 3.89 8.19
C SER A 359 -7.17 4.88 9.36
N MET A 360 -7.65 4.45 10.51
CA MET A 360 -7.72 5.26 11.73
C MET A 360 -7.02 4.54 12.87
N LEU A 361 -6.02 5.19 13.46
CA LEU A 361 -5.33 4.71 14.64
C LEU A 361 -5.89 5.39 15.88
N LEU A 362 -6.55 4.61 16.73
CA LEU A 362 -7.12 5.08 17.98
C LEU A 362 -6.70 4.16 19.13
N ASN A 363 -6.09 4.72 20.18
CA ASN A 363 -5.64 3.97 21.36
C ASN A 363 -4.74 2.76 21.03
N GLY A 364 -3.92 2.88 19.97
CA GLY A 364 -3.06 1.80 19.49
C GLY A 364 -3.76 0.76 18.61
N ASN A 365 -5.08 0.86 18.43
CA ASN A 365 -5.84 -0.01 17.53
C ASN A 365 -5.98 0.66 16.16
N LEU A 366 -5.47 0.02 15.12
CA LEU A 366 -5.70 0.45 13.74
C LEU A 366 -6.99 -0.18 13.21
N GLN A 367 -7.88 0.67 12.73
CA GLN A 367 -9.10 0.26 12.06
C GLN A 367 -9.08 0.74 10.61
N ASN A 368 -9.32 -0.15 9.66
CA ASN A 368 -9.40 0.18 8.23
C ASN A 368 -10.87 0.27 7.80
N PHE A 369 -11.23 1.38 7.15
CA PHE A 369 -12.55 1.67 6.62
C PHE A 369 -12.50 1.68 5.09
N PRO A 370 -12.87 0.58 4.42
CA PRO A 370 -12.90 0.54 2.96
C PRO A 370 -14.00 1.46 2.42
N LEU A 371 -13.66 2.25 1.41
CA LEU A 371 -14.61 3.11 0.70
C LEU A 371 -15.15 2.41 -0.54
N ILE A 372 -16.42 2.64 -0.85
CA ILE A 372 -17.05 2.14 -2.07
C ILE A 372 -16.85 3.20 -3.16
N VAL A 373 -15.82 3.02 -3.97
CA VAL A 373 -15.39 3.94 -5.03
C VAL A 373 -15.27 3.23 -6.38
N SER A 374 -15.63 3.88 -7.47
CA SER A 374 -15.49 3.29 -8.81
C SER A 374 -14.97 4.32 -9.81
N PRO A 375 -14.06 3.96 -10.73
CA PRO A 375 -13.70 4.84 -11.84
C PRO A 375 -14.94 5.19 -12.67
N ALA A 376 -14.93 6.37 -13.29
CA ALA A 376 -16.01 6.76 -14.18
C ALA A 376 -16.03 5.86 -15.43
N ALA A 377 -17.17 5.26 -15.73
CA ALA A 377 -17.35 4.39 -16.90
C ALA A 377 -18.64 4.72 -17.65
N LYS A 378 -18.64 4.50 -18.97
CA LYS A 378 -19.84 4.64 -19.80
C LYS A 378 -20.67 3.35 -19.67
N VAL A 379 -21.80 3.44 -18.96
CA VAL A 379 -22.71 2.31 -18.71
C VAL A 379 -24.03 2.37 -19.50
N ASP A 380 -24.21 3.42 -20.31
CA ASP A 380 -25.23 3.49 -21.35
C ASP A 380 -24.69 2.73 -22.58
N LEU A 381 -25.02 1.44 -22.63
CA LEU A 381 -24.52 0.50 -23.62
C LEU A 381 -25.40 0.50 -24.88
N ASP A 382 -26.68 0.84 -24.75
CA ASP A 382 -27.59 0.97 -25.90
C ASP A 382 -27.51 2.34 -26.59
N GLY A 383 -26.85 3.33 -25.96
CA GLY A 383 -26.64 4.65 -26.53
C GLY A 383 -27.89 5.52 -26.50
N SER A 384 -28.89 5.17 -25.68
CA SER A 384 -30.14 5.91 -25.54
C SER A 384 -29.98 7.25 -24.81
N GLY A 385 -28.83 7.48 -24.17
CA GLY A 385 -28.59 8.61 -23.28
C GLY A 385 -29.18 8.40 -21.88
N GLN A 386 -29.77 7.24 -21.58
CA GLN A 386 -30.33 6.91 -20.28
C GLN A 386 -29.89 5.52 -19.84
N VAL A 387 -29.32 5.44 -18.63
CA VAL A 387 -28.90 4.16 -18.06
C VAL A 387 -30.13 3.42 -17.52
N SER A 388 -30.41 2.24 -18.08
CA SER A 388 -31.63 1.47 -17.81
C SER A 388 -31.35 0.01 -17.45
N ARG A 389 -32.38 -0.72 -17.02
CA ARG A 389 -32.27 -2.18 -16.79
C ARG A 389 -31.94 -2.94 -18.07
N TYR A 390 -32.20 -2.36 -19.24
CA TYR A 390 -31.84 -2.96 -20.52
C TYR A 390 -30.32 -2.98 -20.71
N ASP A 391 -29.62 -1.89 -20.39
CA ASP A 391 -28.15 -1.81 -20.42
C ASP A 391 -27.51 -2.87 -19.53
N PHE A 392 -28.05 -3.07 -18.32
CA PHE A 392 -27.55 -4.10 -17.42
C PHE A 392 -27.72 -5.51 -18.01
N ARG A 393 -28.88 -5.79 -18.62
CA ARG A 393 -29.09 -7.09 -19.30
C ARG A 393 -28.17 -7.26 -20.49
N LEU A 394 -27.92 -6.19 -21.25
CA LEU A 394 -26.98 -6.21 -22.36
C LEU A 394 -25.56 -6.52 -21.85
N PHE A 395 -25.12 -5.83 -20.80
CA PHE A 395 -23.85 -6.10 -20.13
C PHE A 395 -23.69 -7.57 -19.75
N ILE A 396 -24.65 -8.15 -19.01
CA ILE A 396 -24.58 -9.58 -18.62
C ILE A 396 -24.57 -10.51 -19.85
N ARG A 397 -25.42 -10.24 -20.84
CA ARG A 397 -25.57 -11.08 -22.05
C ARG A 397 -24.31 -11.10 -22.92
N GLU A 398 -23.57 -10.00 -22.98
CA GLU A 398 -22.34 -9.90 -23.78
C GLU A 398 -21.13 -10.57 -23.10
N ARG A 399 -21.30 -11.19 -21.92
CA ARG A 399 -20.22 -11.86 -21.20
C ARG A 399 -19.67 -13.02 -22.03
N GLY A 400 -18.35 -13.05 -22.20
CA GLY A 400 -17.67 -14.05 -23.02
C GLY A 400 -17.75 -13.81 -24.54
N THR A 401 -18.29 -12.66 -24.98
CA THR A 401 -18.27 -12.26 -26.40
C THR A 401 -17.18 -11.23 -26.66
N GLU A 402 -16.74 -11.07 -27.90
CA GLU A 402 -15.81 -10.00 -28.30
C GLU A 402 -16.38 -8.59 -28.10
N ARG A 403 -17.71 -8.47 -27.93
CA ARG A 403 -18.40 -7.21 -27.67
C ARG A 403 -18.50 -6.89 -26.18
N ALA A 404 -18.00 -7.77 -25.32
CA ALA A 404 -17.92 -7.55 -23.89
C ALA A 404 -17.22 -6.21 -23.61
N PRO A 405 -17.88 -5.25 -22.93
CA PRO A 405 -17.24 -3.99 -22.58
C PRO A 405 -16.19 -4.23 -21.49
N ASP A 406 -14.94 -3.94 -21.84
CA ASP A 406 -13.79 -3.84 -20.95
C ASP A 406 -13.72 -2.40 -20.41
N LEU A 407 -14.13 -2.22 -19.16
CA LEU A 407 -14.31 -0.93 -18.52
C LEU A 407 -13.06 -0.43 -17.82
N ASN A 408 -12.13 -1.32 -17.45
CA ASN A 408 -10.84 -0.95 -16.87
C ASN A 408 -9.69 -0.87 -17.92
N ARG A 409 -9.96 -1.31 -19.15
CA ARG A 409 -9.04 -1.34 -20.31
C ARG A 409 -7.84 -2.28 -20.13
N ASP A 410 -8.01 -3.38 -19.40
CA ASP A 410 -6.94 -4.37 -19.20
C ASP A 410 -6.90 -5.47 -20.28
N GLY A 411 -7.79 -5.39 -21.27
CA GLY A 411 -7.92 -6.34 -22.38
C GLY A 411 -8.72 -7.59 -22.02
N LYS A 412 -9.27 -7.67 -20.81
CA LYS A 412 -10.09 -8.79 -20.34
C LYS A 412 -11.41 -8.26 -19.82
N ARG A 413 -12.38 -9.17 -19.73
CA ARG A 413 -13.60 -8.92 -18.98
C ARG A 413 -13.63 -9.81 -17.77
N ASP A 414 -13.57 -9.21 -16.58
CA ASP A 414 -13.53 -9.96 -15.32
C ASP A 414 -14.46 -9.37 -14.24
N TYR A 415 -14.23 -9.76 -12.97
CA TYR A 415 -15.02 -9.30 -11.83
C TYR A 415 -14.85 -7.79 -11.55
N LEU A 416 -13.76 -7.18 -12.05
CA LEU A 416 -13.49 -5.76 -11.92
C LEU A 416 -14.40 -4.95 -12.83
N ASP A 417 -14.63 -5.40 -14.07
CA ASP A 417 -15.63 -4.79 -14.96
C ASP A 417 -17.05 -4.94 -14.42
N ASP A 418 -17.36 -6.11 -13.86
CA ASP A 418 -18.63 -6.39 -13.21
C ASP A 418 -18.87 -5.40 -12.04
N TYR A 419 -17.84 -5.11 -11.24
CA TYR A 419 -17.87 -4.10 -10.18
C TYR A 419 -18.05 -2.69 -10.74
N ILE A 420 -17.22 -2.28 -11.70
CA ILE A 420 -17.22 -0.94 -12.29
C ILE A 420 -18.58 -0.64 -12.94
N PHE A 421 -19.10 -1.58 -13.72
CA PHE A 421 -20.41 -1.45 -14.37
C PHE A 421 -21.52 -1.28 -13.34
N THR A 422 -21.58 -2.17 -12.34
CA THR A 422 -22.66 -2.16 -11.34
C THR A 422 -22.63 -0.88 -10.52
N ALA A 423 -21.45 -0.42 -10.11
CA ALA A 423 -21.30 0.82 -9.34
C ALA A 423 -21.76 2.05 -10.15
N ASN A 424 -21.29 2.20 -11.40
CA ASN A 424 -21.70 3.31 -12.26
C ASN A 424 -23.19 3.25 -12.62
N TYR A 425 -23.75 2.05 -12.83
CA TYR A 425 -25.18 1.84 -13.05
C TYR A 425 -26.02 2.35 -11.88
N LEU A 426 -25.65 1.99 -10.64
CA LEU A 426 -26.38 2.42 -9.44
C LEU A 426 -26.30 3.93 -9.23
N VAL A 427 -25.13 4.54 -9.44
CA VAL A 427 -24.96 6.00 -9.37
C VAL A 427 -25.79 6.71 -10.44
N ALA A 428 -25.81 6.21 -11.67
CA ALA A 428 -26.61 6.78 -12.74
C ALA A 428 -28.12 6.69 -12.43
N LYS A 429 -28.56 5.55 -11.90
CA LYS A 429 -29.95 5.34 -11.49
C LYS A 429 -30.36 6.30 -10.36
N GLU A 430 -29.53 6.46 -9.33
CA GLU A 430 -29.80 7.37 -8.21
C GLU A 430 -29.96 8.82 -8.68
N LYS A 431 -29.15 9.26 -9.67
CA LYS A 431 -29.29 10.59 -10.28
C LYS A 431 -30.64 10.77 -10.99
N VAL A 432 -31.10 9.77 -11.72
CA VAL A 432 -32.41 9.79 -12.41
C VAL A 432 -33.54 9.84 -11.38
N ASP A 433 -33.46 9.03 -10.34
CA ASP A 433 -34.46 8.98 -9.27
C ASP A 433 -34.51 10.31 -8.50
N ALA A 434 -33.36 10.89 -8.17
CA ALA A 434 -33.26 12.20 -7.52
C ALA A 434 -33.81 13.35 -8.39
N GLY A 435 -33.52 13.33 -9.69
CA GLY A 435 -34.05 14.31 -10.65
C GLY A 435 -35.57 14.22 -10.83
N THR A 436 -36.12 13.00 -10.77
CA THR A 436 -37.57 12.77 -10.84
C THR A 436 -38.27 13.27 -9.57
N ALA A 437 -37.71 12.95 -8.39
CA ALA A 437 -38.24 13.42 -7.12
C ALA A 437 -38.22 14.95 -6.96
N ALA A 438 -37.20 15.62 -7.51
CA ALA A 438 -37.13 17.08 -7.54
C ALA A 438 -38.26 17.69 -8.40
N LYS A 439 -38.48 17.17 -9.61
CA LYS A 439 -39.55 17.63 -10.52
C LYS A 439 -40.96 17.40 -9.96
N GLU A 440 -41.16 16.32 -9.20
CA GLU A 440 -42.46 16.04 -8.57
C GLU A 440 -42.80 17.07 -7.47
N LYS A 441 -41.81 17.50 -6.68
CA LYS A 441 -42.00 18.53 -5.65
C LYS A 441 -42.35 19.91 -6.22
N GLU A 442 -41.95 20.20 -7.45
CA GLU A 442 -42.24 21.47 -8.13
C GLU A 442 -43.61 21.52 -8.81
N ARG A 443 -44.32 20.39 -8.97
CA ARG A 443 -45.66 20.41 -9.56
C ARG A 443 -46.64 21.13 -8.61
N PRO A 444 -47.23 22.28 -9.00
CA PRO A 444 -48.13 23.01 -8.13
C PRO A 444 -49.33 22.14 -7.78
N LYS A 445 -49.59 21.98 -6.47
CA LYS A 445 -50.81 21.32 -5.98
C LYS A 445 -52.01 22.09 -6.53
N LYS A 446 -52.67 21.55 -7.56
CA LYS A 446 -53.96 22.06 -8.02
C LYS A 446 -54.93 21.96 -6.84
N ARG A 447 -55.30 23.13 -6.31
CA ARG A 447 -56.30 23.29 -5.27
C ARG A 447 -57.70 23.21 -5.86
#